data_AF-A0A2R4M9B5-F1
#
_entry.id   AF-A0A2R4M9B5-F1
#
_cell.length_a   1.000
_cell.length_b   1.000
_cell.length_c   1.000
_cell.angle_alpha   90.00
_cell.angle_beta   90.00
_cell.angle_gamma   90.00
#
_symmetry.space_group_name_H-M   'P 1'
#
loop_
_entity.id
_entity.type
_entity.pdbx_description
1 polymer ?
#
loop_
_entity_poly.entity_id
_entity_poly.type
_entity_poly.pdbx_seq_one_letter_code
_entity_poly.pdbx_strand_id
1 'polypeptide(L)'
;MEITRDEEDACRVPKPPVDLAETAYLRNGYRAILRILIAEEALASESCTCLLDQFTWDQALTALSRFQTSDNPRLPFKVLELYAKADALEAQVVEACAE
;
A
#
# COMPACT_ATOMS: atom_id res chain seq x y z
N MET A 1 2.02 23.35 16.83
CA MET A 1 0.75 23.18 16.10
C MET A 1 0.52 21.69 15.99
N GLU A 2 -0.34 21.15 16.83
CA GLU A 2 -0.70 19.74 16.84
C GLU A 2 -1.72 19.57 15.72
N ILE A 3 -1.29 18.98 14.62
CA ILE A 3 -2.20 18.66 13.51
C ILE A 3 -2.98 17.45 14.00
N THR A 4 -4.22 17.66 14.45
CA THR A 4 -5.20 16.59 14.62
C THR A 4 -5.32 15.89 13.28
N ARG A 5 -4.76 14.68 13.19
CA ARG A 5 -4.96 13.80 12.03
C ARG A 5 -6.44 13.49 11.96
N ASP A 6 -7.09 13.87 10.86
CA ASP A 6 -8.41 13.34 10.52
C ASP A 6 -8.36 11.81 10.53
N GLU A 7 -9.46 11.14 10.88
CA GLU A 7 -9.54 9.66 10.91
C GLU A 7 -9.19 9.04 9.54
N GLU A 8 -9.44 9.77 8.44
CA GLU A 8 -8.98 9.39 7.09
C GLU A 8 -7.44 9.38 6.97
N ASP A 9 -6.72 10.26 7.65
CA ASP A 9 -5.24 10.24 7.70
C ASP A 9 -4.72 9.15 8.65
N ALA A 10 -5.54 8.68 9.60
CA ALA A 10 -5.20 7.54 10.45
C ALA A 10 -5.16 6.22 9.67
N CYS A 11 -5.98 6.08 8.61
CA CYS A 11 -5.97 4.88 7.76
C CYS A 11 -4.98 4.93 6.59
N ARG A 12 -4.23 6.03 6.46
CA ARG A 12 -3.28 6.18 5.36
C ARG A 12 -2.00 5.42 5.64
N VAL A 13 -1.59 4.56 4.69
CA VAL A 13 -0.30 3.86 4.77
C VAL A 13 0.85 4.86 5.00
N PRO A 14 1.64 4.72 6.09
CA PRO A 14 2.64 5.70 6.47
C PRO A 14 3.82 5.74 5.49
N LYS A 15 4.74 6.67 5.73
CA LYS A 15 6.04 6.65 5.04
C LYS A 15 6.80 5.36 5.43
N PRO A 16 7.44 4.68 4.46
CA PRO A 16 8.18 3.46 4.75
C PRO A 16 9.39 3.75 5.65
N PRO A 17 9.71 2.85 6.60
CA PRO A 17 10.93 2.91 7.39
C PRO A 17 12.18 3.00 6.51
N VAL A 18 13.18 3.77 6.93
CA VAL A 18 14.40 4.00 6.14
C VAL A 18 15.24 2.74 5.95
N ASP A 19 15.16 1.82 6.91
CA ASP A 19 15.83 0.52 6.98
C ASP A 19 15.05 -0.59 6.26
N LEU A 20 13.82 -0.33 5.78
CA LEU A 20 13.01 -1.31 5.05
C LEU A 20 13.70 -1.80 3.77
N ALA A 21 14.38 -0.89 3.05
CA ALA A 21 15.10 -1.23 1.84
C ALA A 21 16.16 -0.16 1.51
N GLU A 22 17.20 -0.58 0.78
CA GLU A 22 18.38 0.24 0.45
C GLU A 22 18.01 1.58 -0.22
N THR A 23 17.10 1.55 -1.19
CA THR A 23 16.78 2.73 -2.00
C THR A 23 15.36 3.25 -1.74
N ALA A 24 15.18 4.57 -1.91
CA ALA A 24 13.85 5.17 -1.86
C ALA A 24 12.90 4.57 -2.90
N TYR A 25 13.43 4.16 -4.05
CA TYR A 25 12.67 3.47 -5.09
C TYR A 25 12.03 2.18 -4.55
N LEU A 26 12.82 1.32 -3.93
CA LEU A 26 12.33 0.06 -3.37
C LEU A 26 11.32 0.31 -2.25
N ARG A 27 11.65 1.21 -1.31
CA ARG A 27 10.75 1.59 -0.21
C ARG A 27 9.41 2.13 -0.71
N ASN A 28 9.42 2.95 -1.75
CA ASN A 28 8.20 3.50 -2.34
C ASN A 28 7.37 2.42 -3.05
N GLY A 29 8.02 1.43 -3.67
CA GLY A 29 7.34 0.27 -4.23
C GLY A 29 6.69 -0.60 -3.16
N TYR A 30 7.38 -0.89 -2.06
CA TYR A 30 6.79 -1.63 -0.94
C TYR A 30 5.62 -0.89 -0.31
N ARG A 31 5.68 0.44 -0.22
CA ARG A 31 4.52 1.25 0.19
C ARG A 31 3.33 1.07 -0.74
N ALA A 32 3.54 1.09 -2.06
CA ALA A 32 2.46 0.86 -3.01
C ALA A 32 1.90 -0.56 -2.91
N ILE A 33 2.76 -1.58 -2.74
CA ILE A 33 2.34 -2.96 -2.51
C ILE A 33 1.49 -3.07 -1.24
N LEU A 34 1.91 -2.46 -0.14
CA LEU A 34 1.15 -2.49 1.12
C LEU A 34 -0.25 -1.86 0.96
N ARG A 35 -0.35 -0.74 0.25
CA ARG A 35 -1.64 -0.12 -0.11
C ARG A 35 -2.52 -1.08 -0.91
N ILE A 36 -1.96 -1.73 -1.93
CA ILE A 36 -2.67 -2.71 -2.76
C ILE A 36 -3.20 -3.86 -1.89
N LEU A 37 -2.38 -4.42 -1.00
CA LEU A 37 -2.78 -5.54 -0.15
C LEU A 37 -3.95 -5.17 0.77
N ILE A 38 -3.89 -3.99 1.40
CA ILE A 38 -4.95 -3.49 2.28
C ILE A 38 -6.26 -3.29 1.49
N ALA A 39 -6.18 -2.65 0.32
CA ALA A 39 -7.36 -2.39 -0.49
C ALA A 39 -7.96 -3.68 -1.09
N GLU A 40 -7.12 -4.64 -1.51
CA GLU A 40 -7.58 -5.97 -1.94
C GLU A 40 -8.31 -6.71 -0.81
N GLU A 41 -7.81 -6.65 0.43
CA GLU A 41 -8.47 -7.25 1.59
C GLU A 41 -9.78 -6.55 1.96
N ALA A 42 -9.81 -5.21 1.94
CA ALA A 42 -11.02 -4.45 2.19
C ALA A 42 -12.13 -4.83 1.20
N LEU A 43 -11.81 -4.93 -0.10
CA LEU A 43 -12.75 -5.37 -1.12
C LEU A 43 -13.17 -6.84 -0.94
N ALA A 44 -12.23 -7.73 -0.63
CA ALA A 44 -12.52 -9.16 -0.48
C ALA A 44 -13.37 -9.49 0.76
N SER A 45 -13.20 -8.71 1.82
CA SER A 45 -13.94 -8.84 3.07
C SER A 45 -15.19 -7.95 3.15
N GLU A 46 -15.44 -7.14 2.11
CA GLU A 46 -16.48 -6.10 2.09
C GLU A 46 -16.39 -5.17 3.31
N SER A 47 -15.17 -4.90 3.78
CA SER A 47 -14.91 -4.10 4.97
C SER A 47 -14.70 -2.63 4.62
N CYS A 48 -15.52 -1.77 5.21
CA CYS A 48 -15.38 -0.31 5.18
C CYS A 48 -14.60 0.25 6.38
N THR A 49 -14.04 -0.63 7.21
CA THR A 49 -13.23 -0.24 8.36
C THR A 49 -11.75 -0.12 7.97
N CYS A 50 -10.99 0.63 8.77
CA CYS A 50 -9.55 0.70 8.56
C CYS A 50 -8.87 -0.62 8.92
N LEU A 51 -8.18 -1.23 7.95
CA LEU A 51 -7.45 -2.49 8.13
C LEU A 51 -5.94 -2.31 8.32
N LEU A 52 -5.44 -1.06 8.38
CA LEU A 52 -4.00 -0.77 8.38
C LEU A 52 -3.23 -1.48 9.51
N ASP A 53 -3.86 -1.68 10.67
CA ASP A 53 -3.27 -2.37 11.84
C ASP A 53 -3.10 -3.88 11.65
N GLN A 54 -3.75 -4.47 10.65
CA GLN A 54 -3.63 -5.89 10.28
C GLN A 54 -2.51 -6.15 9.28
N PHE A 55 -1.86 -5.10 8.78
CA PHE A 55 -0.86 -5.18 7.73
C PHE A 55 0.52 -4.66 8.18
N THR A 56 1.55 -5.33 7.71
CA THR A 56 2.96 -5.09 8.06
C THR A 56 3.81 -4.92 6.80
N TRP A 57 4.98 -4.32 6.97
CA TRP A 57 5.94 -4.19 5.88
C TRP A 57 6.47 -5.55 5.39
N ASP A 58 6.55 -6.56 6.26
CA ASP A 58 6.98 -7.91 5.90
C ASP A 58 6.01 -8.60 4.94
N GLN A 59 4.71 -8.32 5.05
CA GLN A 59 3.72 -8.79 4.07
C GLN A 59 3.96 -8.15 2.70
N ALA A 60 4.30 -6.86 2.64
CA ALA A 60 4.64 -6.20 1.38
C ALA A 60 5.94 -6.77 0.75
N LEU A 61 6.95 -7.08 1.57
CA LEU A 61 8.17 -7.74 1.14
C LEU A 61 7.89 -9.14 0.57
N THR A 62 7.08 -9.93 1.29
CA THR A 62 6.68 -11.28 0.89
C THR A 62 5.86 -11.28 -0.40
N ALA A 63 5.05 -10.25 -0.61
CA ALA A 63 4.22 -10.10 -1.80
C ALA A 63 4.98 -9.61 -3.05
N LEU A 64 6.28 -9.25 -2.94
CA LEU A 64 7.06 -8.68 -4.05
C LEU A 64 6.92 -9.46 -5.36
N SER A 65 6.98 -10.79 -5.29
CA SER A 65 6.96 -11.66 -6.47
C SER A 65 5.65 -11.54 -7.28
N ARG A 66 4.53 -11.17 -6.64
CA ARG A 66 3.24 -10.91 -7.31
C ARG A 66 3.28 -9.67 -8.22
N PHE A 67 4.22 -8.77 -7.97
CA PHE A 67 4.33 -7.46 -8.59
C PHE A 67 5.63 -7.28 -9.38
N GLN A 68 6.48 -8.31 -9.41
CA GLN A 68 7.77 -8.26 -10.07
C GLN A 68 7.58 -8.23 -11.59
N THR A 69 8.15 -7.22 -12.23
CA THR A 69 8.19 -7.04 -13.69
C THR A 69 9.59 -7.19 -14.27
N SER A 70 10.61 -7.34 -13.42
CA SER A 70 12.01 -7.48 -13.82
C SER A 70 12.82 -8.29 -12.81
N ASP A 71 13.80 -9.05 -13.31
CA ASP A 71 14.80 -9.75 -12.47
C ASP A 71 15.90 -8.83 -11.94
N ASN A 72 15.91 -7.55 -12.31
CA ASN A 72 16.86 -6.58 -11.77
C ASN A 72 16.51 -6.26 -10.30
N PRO A 73 17.34 -6.64 -9.31
CA PRO A 73 17.01 -6.43 -7.90
C PRO A 73 16.92 -4.96 -7.50
N ARG A 74 17.48 -4.04 -8.31
CA ARG A 74 17.37 -2.59 -8.09
C ARG A 74 16.11 -1.98 -8.71
N LEU A 75 15.50 -2.65 -9.69
CA LEU A 75 14.32 -2.19 -10.42
C LEU A 75 13.29 -3.33 -10.60
N PRO A 76 12.88 -4.03 -9.53
CA PRO A 76 12.10 -5.27 -9.65
C PRO A 76 10.67 -5.05 -10.17
N PHE A 77 10.10 -3.87 -9.96
CA PHE A 77 8.73 -3.51 -10.35
C PHE A 77 8.71 -2.10 -10.94
N LYS A 78 7.63 -1.68 -11.58
CA LYS A 78 7.41 -0.28 -11.99
C LYS A 78 6.62 0.46 -10.93
N VAL A 79 7.30 1.28 -10.13
CA VAL A 79 6.68 1.97 -8.98
C VAL A 79 5.45 2.79 -9.37
N LEU A 80 5.48 3.53 -10.48
CA LEU A 80 4.34 4.34 -10.91
C LEU A 80 3.10 3.49 -11.26
N GLU A 81 3.29 2.31 -11.86
CA GLU A 81 2.18 1.40 -12.15
C GLU A 81 1.59 0.80 -10.86
N LEU A 82 2.42 0.54 -9.84
CA LEU A 82 1.94 0.11 -8.53
C LEU A 82 1.12 1.19 -7.84
N TYR A 83 1.55 2.45 -7.91
CA TYR A 83 0.77 3.56 -7.34
C TYR A 83 -0.56 3.72 -8.06
N ALA A 84 -0.58 3.68 -9.39
CA ALA A 84 -1.82 3.74 -10.15
C ALA A 84 -2.77 2.58 -9.81
N LYS A 85 -2.25 1.36 -9.63
CA LYS A 85 -3.05 0.21 -9.17
C LYS A 85 -3.60 0.42 -7.76
N ALA A 86 -2.77 0.90 -6.83
CA ALA A 86 -3.19 1.19 -5.45
C ALA A 86 -4.32 2.23 -5.43
N ASP A 87 -4.15 3.35 -6.15
CA ASP A 87 -5.13 4.43 -6.21
C ASP A 87 -6.46 3.93 -6.81
N ALA A 88 -6.42 3.09 -7.84
CA ALA A 88 -7.62 2.50 -8.45
C ALA A 88 -8.36 1.52 -7.51
N LEU A 89 -7.64 0.76 -6.69
CA LEU A 89 -8.26 -0.13 -5.69
C LEU A 89 -8.84 0.65 -4.51
N GLU A 90 -8.11 1.66 -4.03
CA GLU A 90 -8.61 2.54 -2.96
C GLU A 90 -9.87 3.30 -3.41
N ALA A 91 -9.92 3.76 -4.66
CA ALA A 91 -11.13 4.36 -5.22
C ALA A 91 -12.32 3.38 -5.22
N GLN A 92 -12.09 2.11 -5.60
CA GLN A 92 -13.13 1.07 -5.54
C GLN A 92 -13.59 0.81 -4.10
N VAL A 93 -12.68 0.81 -3.12
CA VAL A 93 -13.07 0.68 -1.70
C VAL A 93 -13.97 1.85 -1.29
N VAL A 94 -13.60 3.08 -1.64
CA VAL A 94 -14.42 4.28 -1.35
C VAL A 94 -15.80 4.18 -2.00
N GLU A 95 -15.88 3.77 -3.27
CA GLU A 95 -17.15 3.59 -3.97
C GLU A 95 -18.02 2.48 -3.35
N ALA A 96 -17.43 1.35 -2.96
CA ALA A 96 -18.14 0.24 -2.32
C ALA A 96 -18.66 0.60 -0.91
N CYS A 97 -18.02 1.55 -0.24
CA CYS A 97 -18.35 2.01 1.09
C CYS A 97 -19.19 3.29 1.13
N ALA A 98 -19.49 3.88 -0.03
CA ALA A 98 -20.39 5.01 -0.15
C ALA A 98 -21.84 4.51 -0.14
N GLU A 99 -22.52 4.72 1.00
CA GLU A 99 -23.97 4.48 1.16
C GLU A 99 -24.79 5.75 0.87
#